data_AF-A0A2H0NZD5-F1
#
_entry.id   AF-A0A2H0NZD5-F1
#
_cell.length_a   1.000
_cell.length_b   1.000
_cell.length_c   1.000
_cell.angle_alpha   90.00
_cell.angle_beta   90.00
_cell.angle_gamma   90.00
#
_symmetry.space_group_name_H-M   'P 1'
#
loop_
_entity.id
_entity.type
_entity.pdbx_description
1 polymer ?
#
loop_
_entity_poly.entity_id
_entity_poly.type
_entity_poly.pdbx_seq_one_letter_code
_entity_poly.pdbx_strand_id
1 'polypeptide(L)'
;MTPASARSALARRAFSELRDALAARPARLAALWPALTPLERAACWRLLPSSGIAAAMKALPAAARWEAYLASSVDCVAPYLEDSPLGARKLFRAPTRREAALLLVGIRE
;
A
#
# COMPACT_ATOMS: atom_id res chain seq x y z
N MET A 1 -7.07 -12.94 -12.06
CA MET A 1 -5.95 -13.25 -11.16
C MET A 1 -6.51 -13.82 -9.88
N THR A 2 -5.96 -14.94 -9.43
CA THR A 2 -6.29 -15.64 -8.18
C THR A 2 -5.04 -15.65 -7.27
N PRO A 3 -5.16 -16.00 -5.97
CA PRO A 3 -3.99 -16.06 -5.09
C PRO A 3 -2.97 -17.10 -5.58
N ALA A 4 -3.44 -18.25 -6.06
CA ALA A 4 -2.61 -19.31 -6.62
C ALA A 4 -1.87 -18.85 -7.90
N SER A 5 -2.52 -18.09 -8.78
CA SER A 5 -1.85 -17.59 -9.99
C SER A 5 -0.77 -16.55 -9.65
N ALA A 6 -1.02 -15.66 -8.68
CA ALA A 6 -0.03 -14.70 -8.23
C ALA A 6 1.19 -15.39 -7.58
N ARG A 7 0.94 -16.38 -6.72
CA ARG A 7 2.00 -17.20 -6.10
C ARG A 7 2.83 -17.96 -7.12
N SER A 8 2.17 -18.61 -8.09
CA SER A 8 2.85 -19.34 -9.17
C SER A 8 3.72 -18.40 -10.01
N ALA A 9 3.24 -17.20 -10.34
CA ALA A 9 4.01 -16.21 -11.08
C ALA A 9 5.24 -15.72 -10.28
N LEU A 10 5.09 -15.46 -8.98
CA LEU A 10 6.20 -15.09 -8.10
C LEU A 10 7.24 -16.21 -7.99
N ALA A 11 6.80 -17.46 -7.78
CA ALA A 11 7.68 -18.62 -7.64
C ALA A 11 8.50 -18.88 -8.92
N ARG A 12 7.87 -18.72 -10.10
CA ARG A 12 8.52 -18.88 -11.40
C ARG A 12 9.25 -17.63 -11.90
N ARG A 13 9.27 -16.55 -11.10
CA ARG A 13 9.85 -15.24 -11.48
C ARG A 13 9.23 -14.63 -12.74
N ALA A 14 7.98 -14.97 -13.04
CA ALA A 14 7.19 -14.42 -14.15
C ALA A 14 6.64 -13.02 -13.79
N PHE A 15 7.55 -12.07 -13.51
CA PHE A 15 7.20 -10.76 -12.98
C PHE A 15 6.50 -9.85 -13.99
N SER A 16 6.79 -9.98 -15.29
CA SER A 16 6.11 -9.25 -16.37
C SER A 16 4.63 -9.64 -16.44
N GLU A 17 4.33 -10.94 -16.46
CA GLU A 17 2.95 -11.45 -16.46
C GLU A 17 2.17 -10.96 -15.24
N LEU A 18 2.79 -11.00 -14.05
CA LEU A 18 2.18 -10.54 -12.82
C LEU A 18 1.95 -9.02 -12.83
N ARG A 19 2.92 -8.23 -13.31
CA ARG A 19 2.78 -6.78 -13.47
C ARG A 19 1.64 -6.45 -14.43
N ASP A 20 1.56 -7.10 -15.57
CA ASP A 20 0.55 -6.80 -16.58
C ASP A 20 -0.86 -7.19 -16.08
N ALA A 21 -0.98 -8.29 -15.34
CA ALA A 21 -2.22 -8.68 -14.68
C ALA A 21 -2.66 -7.69 -13.58
N LEU A 22 -1.70 -7.15 -12.81
CA LEU A 22 -1.93 -6.12 -11.80
C LEU A 22 -2.30 -4.77 -12.44
N ALA A 23 -1.63 -4.40 -13.54
CA ALA A 23 -1.90 -3.18 -14.31
C ALA A 23 -3.32 -3.16 -14.88
N ALA A 24 -3.78 -4.31 -15.40
CA ALA A 24 -5.12 -4.42 -15.98
C ALA A 24 -6.24 -4.24 -14.93
N ARG A 25 -6.03 -4.70 -13.69
CA ARG A 25 -7.04 -4.63 -12.61
C ARG A 25 -6.42 -4.39 -11.23
N PRO A 26 -5.95 -3.16 -10.93
CA PRO A 26 -5.24 -2.86 -9.68
C PRO A 26 -6.07 -3.14 -8.42
N ALA A 27 -7.37 -2.81 -8.45
CA ALA A 27 -8.29 -3.03 -7.33
C ALA A 27 -8.47 -4.52 -6.95
N ARG A 28 -8.17 -5.47 -7.86
CA ARG A 28 -8.24 -6.90 -7.53
C ARG A 28 -7.19 -7.33 -6.50
N LEU A 29 -6.13 -6.55 -6.29
CA LEU A 29 -5.13 -6.84 -5.26
C LEU A 29 -5.78 -6.92 -3.86
N ALA A 30 -6.81 -6.10 -3.58
CA ALA A 30 -7.49 -6.11 -2.30
C ALA A 30 -8.23 -7.43 -1.99
N ALA A 31 -8.84 -8.05 -3.01
CA ALA A 31 -9.50 -9.34 -2.86
C ALA A 31 -8.52 -10.49 -2.62
N LEU A 32 -7.29 -10.35 -3.12
CA LEU A 32 -6.23 -11.36 -2.97
C LEU A 32 -5.47 -11.20 -1.65
N TRP A 33 -5.43 -9.97 -1.13
CA TRP A 33 -4.68 -9.55 0.05
C TRP A 33 -4.70 -10.53 1.23
N PRO A 34 -5.87 -11.00 1.73
CA PRO A 34 -5.91 -11.89 2.90
C PRO A 34 -5.26 -13.25 2.65
N ALA A 35 -5.20 -13.71 1.40
CA ALA A 35 -4.66 -15.02 1.03
C ALA A 35 -3.17 -15.00 0.61
N LEU A 36 -2.57 -13.81 0.56
CA LEU A 36 -1.16 -13.61 0.23
C LEU A 36 -0.32 -13.55 1.50
N THR A 37 0.86 -14.16 1.46
CA THR A 37 1.87 -14.02 2.53
C THR A 37 2.45 -12.59 2.54
N PRO A 38 3.09 -12.14 3.64
CA PRO A 38 3.71 -10.82 3.70
C PRO A 38 4.72 -10.56 2.56
N LEU A 39 5.50 -11.57 2.18
CA LEU A 39 6.46 -11.47 1.08
C LEU A 39 5.75 -11.32 -0.27
N GLU A 40 4.69 -12.10 -0.51
CA GLU A 40 3.89 -12.03 -1.73
C GLU A 40 3.22 -10.66 -1.87
N ARG A 41 2.72 -10.10 -0.76
CA ARG A 41 2.13 -8.76 -0.70
C ARG A 41 3.15 -7.68 -1.09
N ALA A 42 4.35 -7.72 -0.52
CA ALA A 42 5.42 -6.79 -0.85
C ALA A 42 5.82 -6.86 -2.33
N ALA A 43 5.93 -8.07 -2.88
CA ALA A 43 6.24 -8.28 -4.29
C ALA A 43 5.14 -7.74 -5.21
N CYS A 44 3.86 -8.01 -4.89
CA CYS A 44 2.73 -7.45 -5.64
C CYS A 44 2.70 -5.92 -5.61
N TRP A 45 3.00 -5.29 -4.46
CA TRP A 45 3.09 -3.82 -4.39
C TRP A 45 4.22 -3.25 -5.23
N ARG A 46 5.39 -3.90 -5.20
CA ARG A 46 6.55 -3.45 -5.98
C ARG A 46 6.34 -3.59 -7.48
N LEU A 47 5.53 -4.56 -7.91
CA LEU A 47 5.18 -4.78 -9.31
C LEU A 47 3.96 -3.98 -9.77
N LEU A 48 3.21 -3.34 -8.87
CA LEU A 48 2.05 -2.54 -9.24
C LEU A 48 2.50 -1.22 -9.88
N PRO A 49 2.01 -0.85 -11.09
CA PRO A 49 2.32 0.44 -11.69
C PRO A 49 1.82 1.60 -10.83
N SER A 50 2.55 2.71 -10.81
CA SER A 50 2.22 3.90 -10.03
C SER A 50 0.79 4.43 -10.29
N SER A 51 0.33 4.35 -11.54
CA SER A 51 -1.03 4.73 -11.95
C SER A 51 -2.13 3.87 -11.30
N GLY A 52 -1.83 2.64 -10.90
CA GLY A 52 -2.77 1.69 -10.29
C GLY A 52 -2.77 1.69 -8.76
N ILE A 53 -1.76 2.29 -8.12
CA ILE A 53 -1.58 2.24 -6.67
C ILE A 53 -2.77 2.85 -5.94
N ALA A 54 -3.21 4.04 -6.36
CA ALA A 54 -4.34 4.72 -5.73
C ALA A 54 -5.61 3.84 -5.72
N ALA A 55 -5.88 3.16 -6.84
CA ALA A 55 -7.02 2.28 -6.99
C ALA A 55 -6.90 1.01 -6.12
N ALA A 56 -5.71 0.42 -6.03
CA ALA A 56 -5.45 -0.73 -5.16
C ALA A 56 -5.57 -0.37 -3.67
N MET A 57 -5.03 0.79 -3.27
CA MET A 57 -5.09 1.28 -1.89
C MET A 57 -6.51 1.58 -1.44
N LYS A 58 -7.30 2.26 -2.29
CA LYS A 58 -8.71 2.56 -1.98
C LYS A 58 -9.56 1.30 -1.81
N ALA A 59 -9.26 0.25 -2.56
CA ALA A 59 -9.96 -1.03 -2.49
C ALA A 59 -9.62 -1.84 -1.24
N LEU A 60 -8.51 -1.56 -0.55
CA LEU A 60 -8.13 -2.26 0.67
C LEU A 60 -8.95 -1.80 1.89
N PRO A 61 -9.32 -2.73 2.79
CA PRO A 61 -9.88 -2.37 4.08
C PRO A 61 -8.85 -1.60 4.91
N ALA A 62 -9.33 -0.73 5.82
CA ALA A 62 -8.48 0.19 6.58
C ALA A 62 -7.31 -0.50 7.31
N ALA A 63 -7.55 -1.66 7.93
CA ALA A 63 -6.50 -2.45 8.58
C ALA A 63 -5.41 -2.93 7.62
N ALA A 64 -5.78 -3.31 6.40
CA ALA A 64 -4.85 -3.81 5.39
C ALA A 64 -4.04 -2.70 4.70
N ARG A 65 -4.52 -1.45 4.72
CA ARG A 65 -3.76 -0.30 4.20
C ARG A 65 -2.48 -0.05 5.01
N TRP A 66 -2.53 -0.33 6.32
CA TRP A 66 -1.35 -0.25 7.17
C TRP A 66 -0.31 -1.32 6.84
N GLU A 67 -0.75 -2.56 6.64
CA GLU A 67 0.12 -3.66 6.20
C GLU A 67 0.70 -3.40 4.81
N ALA A 68 -0.10 -2.84 3.90
CA ALA A 68 0.35 -2.41 2.59
C ALA A 68 1.48 -1.38 2.70
N TYR A 69 1.33 -0.38 3.57
CA TYR A 69 2.40 0.59 3.83
C TYR A 69 3.70 -0.04 4.31
N LEU A 70 3.64 -0.94 5.29
CA LEU A 70 4.84 -1.64 5.77
C LEU A 70 5.49 -2.51 4.69
N ALA A 71 4.68 -3.11 3.82
CA ALA A 71 5.15 -3.98 2.74
C ALA A 71 5.69 -3.21 1.53
N SER A 72 5.33 -1.95 1.40
CA SER A 72 5.69 -1.09 0.29
C SER A 72 6.91 -0.25 0.68
N SER A 73 7.98 -0.23 -0.12
CA SER A 73 9.05 0.74 0.12
C SER A 73 8.43 2.14 0.14
N VAL A 74 8.85 2.96 1.11
CA VAL A 74 8.27 4.25 1.56
C VAL A 74 7.69 5.15 0.46
N ASP A 75 8.21 5.06 -0.77
CA ASP A 75 7.84 5.89 -1.90
C ASP A 75 6.48 5.57 -2.55
N CYS A 76 5.93 4.36 -2.40
CA CYS A 76 4.84 3.96 -3.29
C CYS A 76 3.43 4.07 -2.69
N VAL A 77 3.19 3.80 -1.39
CA VAL A 77 1.82 3.88 -0.84
C VAL A 77 1.60 4.94 0.26
N ALA A 78 2.66 5.58 0.75
CA ALA A 78 2.59 6.57 1.84
C ALA A 78 1.59 7.73 1.57
N PRO A 79 1.47 8.27 0.34
CA PRO A 79 0.50 9.34 0.07
C PRO A 79 -0.97 8.93 0.17
N TYR A 80 -1.28 7.62 0.15
CA TYR A 80 -2.64 7.10 0.13
C TYR A 80 -3.15 6.65 1.50
N LEU A 81 -2.41 6.95 2.56
CA LEU A 81 -2.75 6.64 3.95
C LEU A 81 -3.63 7.71 4.62
N GLU A 82 -4.54 8.31 3.86
CA GLU A 82 -5.40 9.40 4.33
C GLU A 82 -6.26 9.00 5.55
N ASP A 83 -6.53 7.71 5.77
CA ASP A 83 -7.28 7.21 6.93
C ASP A 83 -6.40 6.59 8.05
N SER A 84 -5.07 6.67 7.94
CA SER A 84 -4.20 6.20 9.02
C SER A 84 -4.39 7.09 10.25
N PRO A 85 -4.50 6.52 11.46
CA PRO A 85 -4.79 7.28 12.68
C PRO A 85 -3.79 8.44 12.80
N LEU A 86 -4.26 9.63 13.18
CA LEU A 86 -3.46 10.86 13.26
C LEU A 86 -2.13 10.67 14.01
N GLY A 87 -2.08 9.74 14.97
CA GLY A 87 -0.86 9.35 15.69
C GLY A 87 0.20 8.64 14.84
N ALA A 88 -0.20 7.86 13.83
CA ALA A 88 0.73 7.23 12.89
C ALA A 88 1.41 8.27 12.00
N ARG A 89 0.71 9.33 11.56
CA ARG A 89 1.31 10.40 10.74
C ARG A 89 2.47 11.13 11.45
N LYS A 90 2.42 11.21 12.78
CA LYS A 90 3.49 11.83 13.62
C LYS A 90 4.77 10.98 13.67
N LEU A 91 4.69 9.69 13.36
CA LEU A 91 5.83 8.76 13.47
C LEU A 91 6.68 8.68 12.19
N PHE A 92 6.27 9.25 11.05
CA PHE A 92 6.86 8.88 9.75
C PHE A 92 7.31 10.01 8.81
N ARG A 93 7.40 11.28 9.25
CA ARG A 93 8.24 12.31 8.60
C ARG A 93 8.45 13.53 9.49
N ALA A 94 9.54 14.28 9.25
CA ALA A 94 9.69 15.62 9.80
C ALA A 94 8.46 16.46 9.37
N PRO A 95 7.70 17.03 10.31
CA PRO A 95 6.46 17.72 10.00
C PRO A 95 6.73 18.90 9.08
N THR A 96 5.88 19.10 8.08
CA THR A 96 5.91 20.31 7.25
C THR A 96 5.59 21.53 8.13
N ARG A 97 6.02 22.74 7.72
CA ARG A 97 5.77 23.97 8.50
C ARG A 97 4.29 24.17 8.86
N ARG A 98 3.38 23.80 7.96
CA ARG A 98 1.93 23.88 8.18
C ARG A 98 1.44 22.85 9.20
N GLU A 99 1.97 21.62 9.16
CA GLU A 99 1.63 20.57 10.13
C GLU A 99 2.20 20.88 11.52
N ALA A 100 3.42 21.43 11.60
CA ALA A 100 4.02 21.87 12.87
C ALA A 100 3.18 22.97 13.55
N ALA A 101 2.66 23.94 12.78
CA ALA A 101 1.80 25.00 13.31
C ALA A 101 0.49 24.44 13.90
N LEU A 102 -0.14 23.46 13.24
CA LEU A 102 -1.38 22.83 13.71
C LEU A 102 -1.16 21.96 14.95
N LEU A 103 0.00 21.30 15.07
CA LEU A 103 0.34 20.51 16.25
C LEU A 103 0.56 21.37 17.50
N LEU A 104 1.15 22.57 17.36
CA LEU A 104 1.35 23.49 18.47
C LEU A 104 0.04 24.04 19.03
N VAL A 105 -0.99 24.17 18.20
CA VAL A 105 -2.33 24.61 18.62
C VAL A 105 -3.04 23.51 19.41
N GLY A 106 -2.93 22.25 18.99
CA GLY A 106 -3.60 21.11 19.65
C GLY A 106 -2.91 20.55 20.91
N ILE A 107 -1.78 21.12 21.34
CA ILE A 107 -1.09 20.76 22.61
C ILE A 107 -1.47 21.73 23.74
N ARG A 108 -2.24 22.79 23.44
CA ARG A 108 -2.65 23.83 24.40
C ARG A 108 -4.05 23.64 25.00
N GLU A 109 -4.71 22.52 24.69
CA GLU A 109 -5.93 22.04 25.37
C GLU A 109 -5.58 20.84 26.26
#